data_AF-A0A1Y3D1Y2-F1
#
_entry.id   AF-A0A1Y3D1Y2-F1
#
_cell.length_a   1.000
_cell.length_b   1.000
_cell.length_c   1.000
_cell.angle_alpha   90.00
_cell.angle_beta   90.00
_cell.angle_gamma   90.00
#
_symmetry.space_group_name_H-M   'P 1'
#
loop_
_entity.id
_entity.type
_entity.pdbx_description
1 polymer ?
#
loop_
_entity_poly.entity_id
_entity_poly.type
_entity_poly.pdbx_seq_one_letter_code
_entity_poly.pdbx_strand_id
1 'polypeptide(L)'
;MSTTPSKEVSQKLSYLYFYLHDISQEMQSVYGLIQIVEATLSEHVELEAPKFFDMRGEFSVKISKGNPQVIKTMAKISFQTAIINICRLSEAIGHSDMRQLLKKYSPLSLERFEIFIKKYYTKEVKYYRNKYSAHPINRDTDNFLNLKEIFNLIEKILNISSMEKFRLDHFYGFVKEFHHPNITDPNQSITWAIYEMSNELRNNGITLDREKDF
;
A
#
# COMPACT_ATOMS: atom_id res chain seq x y z
N MET A 1 -30.92 -10.47 14.26
CA MET A 1 -30.45 -11.63 15.07
C MET A 1 -28.93 -11.66 15.04
N SER A 2 -28.28 -11.23 16.13
CA SER A 2 -26.82 -11.37 16.30
C SER A 2 -26.51 -12.84 16.50
N THR A 3 -26.03 -13.52 15.46
CA THR A 3 -25.47 -14.87 15.60
C THR A 3 -24.03 -14.71 16.05
N THR A 4 -23.76 -15.13 17.30
CA THR A 4 -22.39 -15.19 17.83
C THR A 4 -21.49 -15.90 16.81
N PRO A 5 -20.41 -15.26 16.33
CA PRO A 5 -19.53 -15.88 15.35
C PRO A 5 -18.91 -17.15 15.92
N SER A 6 -18.74 -18.18 15.08
CA SER A 6 -18.01 -19.38 15.48
C SER A 6 -16.53 -19.06 15.68
N LYS A 7 -15.83 -19.86 16.49
CA LYS A 7 -14.39 -19.70 16.72
C LYS A 7 -13.58 -19.68 15.42
N GLU A 8 -13.97 -20.52 14.45
CA GLU A 8 -13.33 -20.58 13.14
C GLU A 8 -13.53 -19.29 12.33
N VAL A 9 -14.75 -18.73 12.35
CA VAL A 9 -15.06 -17.46 11.67
C VAL A 9 -14.27 -16.31 12.30
N SER A 10 -14.27 -16.22 13.63
CA SER A 10 -13.50 -15.19 14.36
C SER A 10 -12.02 -15.28 14.03
N GLN A 11 -11.46 -16.48 13.97
CA GLN A 11 -10.07 -16.69 13.63
C GLN A 11 -9.74 -16.27 12.19
N LYS A 12 -10.55 -16.67 11.20
CA LYS A 12 -10.37 -16.29 9.80
C LYS A 12 -10.39 -14.77 9.62
N LEU A 13 -11.35 -14.09 10.24
CA LEU A 13 -11.47 -12.64 10.18
C LEU A 13 -10.35 -11.93 10.95
N SER A 14 -9.89 -12.48 12.08
CA SER A 14 -8.72 -11.98 12.79
C SER A 14 -7.46 -12.01 11.90
N TYR A 15 -7.20 -13.14 11.23
CA TYR A 15 -6.05 -13.28 10.34
C TYR A 15 -6.13 -12.37 9.13
N LEU A 16 -7.31 -12.26 8.53
CA LEU A 16 -7.53 -11.31 7.45
C LEU A 16 -7.26 -9.87 7.92
N TYR A 17 -7.79 -9.48 9.09
CA TYR A 17 -7.54 -8.15 9.65
C TYR A 17 -6.04 -7.88 9.82
N PHE A 18 -5.29 -8.78 10.45
CA PHE A 18 -3.84 -8.56 10.64
C PHE A 18 -3.07 -8.55 9.32
N TYR A 19 -3.45 -9.37 8.35
CA TYR A 19 -2.89 -9.34 7.01
C TYR A 19 -3.14 -7.98 6.31
N LEU A 20 -4.35 -7.44 6.42
CA LEU A 20 -4.69 -6.12 5.89
C LEU A 20 -4.00 -5.00 6.69
N HIS A 21 -3.84 -5.17 7.99
CA HIS A 21 -3.13 -4.23 8.84
C HIS A 21 -1.66 -4.12 8.45
N ASP A 22 -0.99 -5.24 8.18
CA ASP A 22 0.39 -5.24 7.67
C ASP A 22 0.45 -4.50 6.31
N ILE A 23 -0.52 -4.72 5.41
CA ILE A 23 -0.65 -3.95 4.16
C ILE A 23 -0.82 -2.44 4.42
N SER A 24 -1.62 -2.07 5.43
CA SER A 24 -1.82 -0.68 5.82
C SER A 24 -0.51 -0.01 6.24
N GLN A 25 0.31 -0.70 7.03
CA GLN A 25 1.62 -0.20 7.46
C GLN A 25 2.59 -0.03 6.28
N GLU A 26 2.58 -0.97 5.34
CA GLU A 26 3.39 -0.86 4.12
C GLU A 26 2.93 0.33 3.27
N MET A 27 1.62 0.58 3.12
CA MET A 27 1.09 1.75 2.40
C MET A 27 1.45 3.08 3.07
N GLN A 28 1.44 3.14 4.40
CA GLN A 28 1.92 4.30 5.16
C GLN A 28 3.42 4.53 4.91
N SER A 29 4.20 3.46 4.86
CA SER A 29 5.64 3.52 4.56
C SER A 29 5.90 4.05 3.15
N VAL A 30 5.10 3.65 2.15
CA VAL A 30 5.16 4.22 0.79
C VAL A 30 4.96 5.73 0.83
N TYR A 31 3.95 6.21 1.55
CA TYR A 31 3.68 7.64 1.69
C TYR A 31 4.87 8.38 2.31
N GLY A 32 5.39 7.89 3.44
CA GLY A 32 6.57 8.49 4.10
C GLY A 32 7.80 8.54 3.21
N LEU A 33 8.07 7.47 2.44
CA LEU A 33 9.18 7.45 1.49
C LEU A 33 9.01 8.49 0.38
N ILE A 34 7.80 8.72 -0.13
CA ILE A 34 7.57 9.73 -1.17
C ILE A 34 7.76 11.14 -0.60
N GLN A 35 7.32 11.41 0.63
CA GLN A 35 7.57 12.70 1.28
C GLN A 35 9.07 12.98 1.43
N ILE A 36 9.86 11.97 1.80
CA ILE A 36 11.32 12.09 1.87
C ILE A 36 11.91 12.43 0.49
N VAL A 37 11.44 11.75 -0.56
CA VAL A 37 11.88 12.01 -1.93
C VAL A 37 11.51 13.43 -2.38
N GLU A 38 10.30 13.89 -2.07
CA GLU A 38 9.83 15.24 -2.41
C GLU A 38 10.64 16.33 -1.68
N ALA A 39 10.86 16.17 -0.38
CA ALA A 39 11.65 17.11 0.42
C ALA A 39 13.10 17.21 -0.08
N THR A 40 13.72 16.06 -0.38
CA THR A 40 15.12 16.02 -0.85
C THR A 40 15.30 16.67 -2.24
N LEU A 41 14.26 16.63 -3.08
CA LEU A 41 14.30 17.26 -4.42
C LEU A 41 13.93 18.75 -4.42
N SER A 42 13.24 19.23 -3.37
CA SER A 42 12.76 20.61 -3.28
C SER A 42 13.81 21.58 -2.69
N GLU A 43 14.73 21.08 -1.86
CA GLU A 43 15.82 21.89 -1.30
C GLU A 43 17.05 21.85 -2.22
N HIS A 44 17.59 23.02 -2.61
CA HIS A 44 18.96 23.11 -3.14
C HIS A 44 19.94 22.89 -1.98
N VAL A 45 20.22 21.63 -1.63
CA VAL A 45 20.95 21.29 -0.40
C VAL A 45 22.41 21.76 -0.46
N GLU A 46 22.81 22.69 0.43
CA GLU A 46 24.21 23.05 0.72
C GLU A 46 24.93 21.94 1.50
N LEU A 47 26.26 21.86 1.33
CA LEU A 47 27.10 20.70 1.62
C LEU A 47 27.53 20.60 3.08
N GLU A 48 27.04 19.62 3.86
CA GLU A 48 27.72 19.15 5.07
C GLU A 48 27.63 17.63 5.26
N ALA A 49 28.68 17.04 5.83
CA ALA A 49 28.89 15.60 5.96
C ALA A 49 27.98 14.95 7.03
N PRO A 50 27.51 13.70 6.82
CA PRO A 50 26.56 13.05 7.72
C PRO A 50 27.23 12.55 9.02
N LYS A 51 26.64 12.88 10.17
CA LYS A 51 26.86 12.21 11.46
C LYS A 51 25.74 11.19 11.68
N PHE A 52 26.10 9.94 11.97
CA PHE A 52 25.19 8.80 11.99
C PHE A 52 24.57 8.47 13.37
N PHE A 53 24.78 9.28 14.41
CA PHE A 53 24.22 9.05 15.74
C PHE A 53 23.94 10.37 16.45
N ASP A 54 22.74 10.52 17.04
CA ASP A 54 22.54 11.44 18.16
C ASP A 54 22.73 10.71 19.50
N MET A 55 22.98 11.47 20.57
CA MET A 55 23.33 10.94 21.89
C MET A 55 22.18 10.20 22.61
N ARG A 56 20.99 10.06 22.01
CA ARG A 56 19.82 9.43 22.64
C ARG A 56 19.46 8.07 22.05
N GLY A 57 20.20 7.60 21.04
CA GLY A 57 19.95 6.29 20.42
C GLY A 57 18.70 6.26 19.53
N GLU A 58 18.15 7.43 19.17
CA GLU A 58 17.06 7.52 18.20
C GLU A 58 17.62 7.53 16.78
N PHE A 59 16.99 6.74 15.90
CA PHE A 59 17.39 6.60 14.50
C PHE A 59 16.94 7.84 13.71
N SER A 60 17.75 8.90 13.72
CA SER A 60 17.51 10.11 12.93
C SER A 60 18.35 10.09 11.65
N VAL A 61 17.72 9.78 10.50
CA VAL A 61 18.38 9.88 9.20
C VAL A 61 18.35 11.33 8.74
N LYS A 62 19.45 12.06 8.95
CA LYS A 62 19.67 13.36 8.31
C LYS A 62 20.28 13.13 6.92
N ILE A 63 19.47 13.27 5.88
CA ILE A 63 19.89 13.02 4.50
C ILE A 63 20.76 14.19 4.02
N SER A 64 22.08 14.09 4.21
CA SER A 64 23.04 14.92 3.45
C SER A 64 22.89 14.57 1.96
N LYS A 65 22.71 15.58 1.07
CA LYS A 65 22.52 15.45 -0.40
C LYS A 65 22.17 14.02 -0.83
N GLY A 66 20.88 13.68 -0.81
CA GLY A 66 20.43 12.34 -1.13
C GLY A 66 21.09 11.87 -2.43
N ASN A 67 21.87 10.79 -2.35
CA ASN A 67 22.48 10.18 -3.53
C ASN A 67 21.37 10.02 -4.58
N PRO A 68 21.47 10.59 -5.80
CA PRO A 68 20.40 10.53 -6.79
C PRO A 68 19.95 9.09 -7.08
N GLN A 69 20.86 8.13 -6.93
CA GLN A 69 20.55 6.71 -7.03
C GLN A 69 19.66 6.21 -5.88
N VAL A 70 19.90 6.67 -4.65
CA VAL A 70 19.06 6.36 -3.48
C VAL A 70 17.67 6.94 -3.68
N ILE A 71 17.55 8.19 -4.13
CA ILE A 71 16.25 8.83 -4.40
C ILE A 71 15.46 8.09 -5.50
N LYS A 72 16.12 7.75 -6.62
CA LYS A 72 15.53 6.93 -7.69
C LYS A 72 15.08 5.55 -7.18
N THR A 73 15.89 4.94 -6.31
CA THR A 73 15.60 3.62 -5.73
C THR A 73 14.42 3.70 -4.78
N MET A 74 14.35 4.71 -3.91
CA MET A 74 13.22 4.95 -3.02
C MET A 74 11.92 5.14 -3.80
N ALA A 75 11.91 6.01 -4.81
CA ALA A 75 10.73 6.22 -5.65
C ALA A 75 10.27 4.92 -6.35
N LYS A 76 11.22 4.13 -6.89
CA LYS A 76 10.93 2.84 -7.52
C LYS A 76 10.35 1.84 -6.53
N ILE A 77 10.98 1.67 -5.35
CA ILE A 77 10.52 0.75 -4.31
C ILE A 77 9.13 1.16 -3.84
N SER A 78 8.91 2.44 -3.55
CA SER A 78 7.60 2.96 -3.16
C SER A 78 6.53 2.61 -4.19
N PHE A 79 6.80 2.83 -5.48
CA PHE A 79 5.85 2.51 -6.54
C PHE A 79 5.56 1.01 -6.60
N GLN A 80 6.60 0.17 -6.57
CA GLN A 80 6.43 -1.27 -6.62
C GLN A 80 5.65 -1.81 -5.41
N THR A 81 5.96 -1.33 -4.21
CA THR A 81 5.27 -1.69 -2.96
C THR A 81 3.80 -1.26 -3.01
N ALA A 82 3.49 -0.05 -3.49
CA ALA A 82 2.13 0.41 -3.67
C ALA A 82 1.32 -0.52 -4.58
N ILE A 83 1.88 -0.87 -5.74
CA ILE A 83 1.25 -1.77 -6.71
C ILE A 83 1.02 -3.16 -6.14
N ILE A 84 2.03 -3.73 -5.48
CA ILE A 84 1.92 -5.05 -4.84
C ILE A 84 0.80 -5.04 -3.79
N ASN A 85 0.72 -4.01 -2.97
CA ASN A 85 -0.26 -3.93 -1.90
C ASN A 85 -1.68 -3.67 -2.39
N ILE A 86 -1.87 -2.93 -3.48
CA ILE A 86 -3.17 -2.85 -4.16
C ILE A 86 -3.63 -4.26 -4.58
N CYS A 87 -2.74 -5.04 -5.21
CA CYS A 87 -3.08 -6.41 -5.63
C CYS A 87 -3.37 -7.31 -4.42
N ARG A 88 -2.48 -7.35 -3.43
CA ARG A 88 -2.61 -8.17 -2.22
C ARG A 88 -3.91 -7.93 -1.47
N LEU A 89 -4.28 -6.65 -1.28
CA LEU A 89 -5.54 -6.27 -0.66
C LEU A 89 -6.72 -6.76 -1.50
N SER A 90 -6.71 -6.43 -2.79
CA SER A 90 -7.81 -6.75 -3.70
C SER A 90 -8.05 -8.26 -3.84
N GLU A 91 -6.98 -9.05 -3.87
CA GLU A 91 -7.02 -10.52 -3.93
C GLU A 91 -7.55 -11.12 -2.63
N ALA A 92 -7.10 -10.62 -1.47
CA ALA A 92 -7.57 -11.09 -0.16
C ALA A 92 -9.07 -10.80 0.06
N ILE A 93 -9.52 -9.59 -0.29
CA ILE A 93 -10.94 -9.21 -0.21
C ILE A 93 -11.77 -9.91 -1.30
N GLY A 94 -11.19 -10.14 -2.47
CA GLY A 94 -11.84 -10.75 -3.63
C GLY A 94 -12.11 -12.25 -3.49
N HIS A 95 -11.44 -12.94 -2.55
CA HIS A 95 -11.70 -14.35 -2.26
C HIS A 95 -13.15 -14.55 -1.79
N SER A 96 -13.89 -15.46 -2.44
CA SER A 96 -15.35 -15.63 -2.24
C SER A 96 -15.74 -15.75 -0.77
N ASP A 97 -15.01 -16.59 -0.04
CA ASP A 97 -15.29 -16.89 1.36
C ASP A 97 -15.04 -15.68 2.26
N MET A 98 -13.95 -14.94 2.01
CA MET A 98 -13.61 -13.74 2.78
C MET A 98 -14.62 -12.63 2.51
N ARG A 99 -15.01 -12.44 1.25
CA ARG A 99 -16.04 -11.46 0.88
C ARG A 99 -17.37 -11.73 1.57
N GLN A 100 -17.80 -13.00 1.64
CA GLN A 100 -19.04 -13.36 2.34
C GLN A 100 -18.96 -13.10 3.86
N LEU A 101 -17.83 -13.43 4.48
CA LEU A 101 -17.62 -13.16 5.91
C LEU A 101 -17.60 -11.66 6.18
N LEU A 102 -16.89 -10.86 5.37
CA LEU A 102 -16.88 -9.40 5.49
C LEU A 102 -18.26 -8.80 5.29
N LYS A 103 -19.04 -9.29 4.31
CA LYS A 103 -20.41 -8.82 4.11
C LYS A 103 -21.30 -9.03 5.34
N LYS A 104 -21.02 -10.08 6.13
CA LYS A 104 -21.77 -10.41 7.34
C LYS A 104 -21.28 -9.65 8.58
N TYR A 105 -19.96 -9.52 8.76
CA TYR A 105 -19.34 -9.06 10.02
C TYR A 105 -18.59 -7.72 9.92
N SER A 106 -18.37 -7.21 8.71
CA SER A 106 -17.77 -5.89 8.45
C SER A 106 -18.26 -5.23 7.15
N PRO A 107 -19.60 -5.09 6.96
CA PRO A 107 -20.15 -4.57 5.72
C PRO A 107 -19.69 -3.15 5.37
N LEU A 108 -19.47 -2.26 6.36
CA LEU A 108 -19.03 -0.89 6.11
C LEU A 108 -17.59 -0.86 5.61
N SER A 109 -16.71 -1.65 6.23
CA SER A 109 -15.34 -1.82 5.77
C SER A 109 -15.30 -2.44 4.37
N LEU A 110 -16.13 -3.45 4.10
CA LEU A 110 -16.23 -4.05 2.78
C LEU A 110 -16.62 -3.04 1.70
N GLU A 111 -17.60 -2.18 1.94
CA GLU A 111 -18.01 -1.14 1.00
C GLU A 111 -16.83 -0.21 0.65
N ARG A 112 -16.09 0.25 1.66
CA ARG A 112 -14.90 1.11 1.48
C ARG A 112 -13.81 0.39 0.69
N PHE A 113 -13.58 -0.89 0.97
CA PHE A 113 -12.63 -1.70 0.22
C PHE A 113 -13.08 -1.88 -1.23
N GLU A 114 -14.36 -2.11 -1.50
CA GLU A 114 -14.88 -2.25 -2.86
C GLU A 114 -14.74 -0.96 -3.68
N ILE A 115 -14.94 0.21 -3.05
CA ILE A 115 -14.68 1.53 -3.68
C ILE A 115 -13.20 1.64 -4.06
N PHE A 116 -12.29 1.32 -3.13
CA PHE A 116 -10.85 1.34 -3.38
C PHE A 116 -10.46 0.38 -4.51
N ILE A 117 -10.91 -0.87 -4.45
CA ILE A 117 -10.61 -1.92 -5.44
C ILE A 117 -11.10 -1.50 -6.82
N LYS A 118 -12.32 -0.97 -6.92
CA LYS A 118 -12.89 -0.48 -8.19
C LYS A 118 -12.03 0.60 -8.82
N LYS A 119 -11.46 1.50 -7.99
CA LYS A 119 -10.63 2.60 -8.46
C LYS A 119 -9.22 2.16 -8.85
N TYR A 120 -8.59 1.32 -8.03
CA TYR A 120 -7.14 1.07 -8.12
C TYR A 120 -6.74 -0.32 -8.64
N TYR A 121 -7.60 -1.33 -8.53
CA TYR A 121 -7.28 -2.69 -8.98
C TYR A 121 -7.54 -2.90 -10.48
N THR A 122 -6.89 -2.06 -11.28
CA THR A 122 -7.08 -2.01 -12.74
C THR A 122 -6.33 -3.13 -13.47
N LYS A 123 -6.63 -3.29 -14.77
CA LYS A 123 -5.92 -4.26 -15.61
C LYS A 123 -4.43 -3.90 -15.76
N GLU A 124 -4.10 -2.61 -15.81
CA GLU A 124 -2.73 -2.11 -15.90
C GLU A 124 -1.94 -2.39 -14.62
N VAL A 125 -2.54 -2.17 -13.44
CA VAL A 125 -1.91 -2.47 -12.15
C VAL A 125 -1.60 -3.97 -12.03
N LYS A 126 -2.56 -4.83 -12.37
CA LYS A 126 -2.36 -6.29 -12.42
C LYS A 126 -1.26 -6.69 -13.40
N TYR A 127 -1.27 -6.11 -14.60
CA TYR A 127 -0.29 -6.43 -15.64
C TYR A 127 1.12 -6.01 -15.22
N TYR A 128 1.28 -4.80 -14.67
CA TYR A 128 2.55 -4.32 -14.12
C TYR A 128 3.05 -5.24 -13.00
N ARG A 129 2.20 -5.60 -12.03
CA ARG A 129 2.59 -6.52 -10.94
C ARG A 129 3.10 -7.84 -11.52
N ASN A 130 2.34 -8.48 -12.41
CA ASN A 130 2.64 -9.82 -12.93
C ASN A 130 3.87 -9.88 -13.84
N LYS A 131 4.17 -8.79 -14.57
CA LYS A 131 5.24 -8.78 -15.59
C LYS A 131 6.53 -8.10 -15.13
N TYR A 132 6.45 -7.23 -14.11
CA TYR A 132 7.59 -6.41 -13.70
C TYR A 132 7.90 -6.48 -12.20
N SER A 133 6.88 -6.50 -11.31
CA SER A 133 7.13 -6.50 -9.86
C SER A 133 7.29 -7.90 -9.26
N ALA A 134 6.51 -8.87 -9.71
CA ALA A 134 6.60 -10.26 -9.30
C ALA A 134 7.45 -11.03 -10.33
N HIS A 135 8.57 -11.60 -9.88
CA HIS A 135 9.43 -12.40 -10.75
C HIS A 135 8.61 -13.59 -11.31
N PRO A 136 8.61 -13.85 -12.63
CA PRO A 136 8.07 -15.11 -13.11
C PRO A 136 8.99 -16.23 -12.61
N ILE A 137 8.49 -17.10 -11.72
CA ILE A 137 9.10 -18.42 -11.46
C ILE A 137 9.18 -19.22 -12.78
N ASN A 138 8.32 -18.88 -13.73
CA ASN A 138 8.20 -19.54 -15.02
C ASN A 138 9.19 -18.95 -16.04
N ARG A 139 10.29 -19.67 -16.29
CA ARG A 139 11.32 -19.33 -17.28
C ARG A 139 10.83 -19.44 -18.73
N ASP A 140 9.65 -20.01 -18.96
CA ASP A 140 9.11 -20.26 -20.30
C ASP A 140 8.44 -19.04 -20.95
N THR A 141 8.35 -17.92 -20.23
CA THR A 141 7.89 -16.67 -20.83
C THR A 141 9.01 -15.64 -20.78
N ASP A 142 9.77 -15.51 -21.88
CA ASP A 142 10.68 -14.40 -22.20
C ASP A 142 9.93 -13.05 -22.36
N ASN A 143 8.91 -12.80 -21.54
CA ASN A 143 8.00 -11.66 -21.63
C ASN A 143 8.36 -10.59 -20.59
N PHE A 144 9.62 -10.16 -20.58
CA PHE A 144 10.00 -8.94 -19.85
C PHE A 144 9.52 -7.72 -20.62
N LEU A 145 8.97 -6.76 -19.88
CA LEU A 145 8.59 -5.48 -20.47
C LEU A 145 9.85 -4.68 -20.79
N ASN A 146 9.92 -4.14 -22.00
CA ASN A 146 10.92 -3.14 -22.33
C ASN A 146 10.57 -1.80 -21.66
N LEU A 147 11.52 -0.85 -21.68
CA LEU A 147 11.38 0.43 -20.99
C LEU A 147 10.15 1.23 -21.46
N LYS A 148 9.85 1.21 -22.77
CA LYS A 148 8.70 1.91 -23.34
C LYS A 148 7.38 1.31 -22.86
N GLU A 149 7.30 -0.01 -22.75
CA GLU A 149 6.12 -0.69 -22.21
C GLU A 149 5.91 -0.40 -20.73
N ILE A 150 6.99 -0.35 -19.94
CA ILE A 150 6.94 0.05 -18.53
C ILE A 150 6.42 1.48 -18.40
N PHE A 151 6.95 2.42 -19.19
CA PHE A 151 6.52 3.81 -19.21
C PHE A 151 5.05 3.96 -19.57
N ASN A 152 4.59 3.30 -20.64
CA ASN A 152 3.19 3.31 -21.03
C ASN A 152 2.25 2.76 -19.94
N LEU A 153 2.71 1.79 -19.14
CA LEU A 153 1.94 1.27 -18.01
C LEU A 153 1.88 2.26 -16.86
N ILE A 154 3.02 2.85 -16.48
CA ILE A 154 3.07 3.87 -15.43
C ILE A 154 2.18 5.06 -15.81
N GLU A 155 2.19 5.47 -17.09
CA GLU A 155 1.33 6.54 -17.59
C GLU A 155 -0.15 6.28 -17.33
N LYS A 156 -0.61 5.07 -17.66
CA LYS A 156 -2.00 4.65 -17.44
C LYS A 156 -2.34 4.49 -15.97
N ILE A 157 -1.43 3.94 -15.16
CA ILE A 157 -1.63 3.74 -13.71
C ILE A 157 -1.78 5.09 -13.00
N LEU A 158 -0.92 6.05 -13.33
CA LEU A 158 -0.91 7.38 -12.72
C LEU A 158 -1.84 8.38 -13.43
N ASN A 159 -2.53 7.94 -14.49
CA ASN A 159 -3.39 8.77 -15.33
C ASN A 159 -2.70 10.04 -15.84
N ILE A 160 -1.48 9.89 -16.36
CA ILE A 160 -0.69 10.97 -16.96
C ILE A 160 -0.66 10.82 -18.48
N SER A 161 -0.63 11.94 -19.19
CA SER A 161 -0.65 11.95 -20.66
C SER A 161 0.66 11.48 -21.30
N SER A 162 1.79 11.64 -20.61
CA SER A 162 3.12 11.23 -21.07
C SER A 162 4.13 11.24 -19.92
N MET A 163 5.09 10.31 -19.93
CA MET A 163 6.23 10.27 -19.03
C MET A 163 7.12 11.51 -19.11
N GLU A 164 7.16 12.21 -20.24
CA GLU A 164 7.91 13.48 -20.36
C GLU A 164 7.35 14.57 -19.44
N LYS A 165 6.06 14.48 -19.11
CA LYS A 165 5.36 15.38 -18.19
C LYS A 165 5.27 14.81 -16.78
N PHE A 166 5.87 13.65 -16.53
CA PHE A 166 5.88 13.06 -15.22
C PHE A 166 6.57 14.00 -14.23
N ARG A 167 5.88 14.23 -13.13
CA ARG A 167 6.36 14.98 -11.98
C ARG A 167 6.01 14.16 -10.74
N LEU A 168 6.83 14.28 -9.70
CA LEU A 168 6.67 13.50 -8.47
C LEU A 168 5.31 13.75 -7.80
N ASP A 169 4.73 14.94 -7.97
CA ASP A 169 3.39 15.31 -7.51
C ASP A 169 2.28 14.38 -8.03
N HIS A 170 2.40 13.84 -9.26
CA HIS A 170 1.46 12.85 -9.78
C HIS A 170 1.51 11.55 -8.97
N PHE A 171 2.71 11.10 -8.61
CA PHE A 171 2.87 9.90 -7.80
C PHE A 171 2.50 10.15 -6.33
N TYR A 172 2.84 11.32 -5.81
CA TYR A 172 2.41 11.75 -4.48
C TYR A 172 0.89 11.81 -4.39
N GLY A 173 0.21 12.42 -5.38
CA GLY A 173 -1.24 12.47 -5.46
C GLY A 173 -1.86 11.07 -5.45
N PHE A 174 -1.28 10.15 -6.21
CA PHE A 174 -1.71 8.75 -6.24
C PHE A 174 -1.62 8.06 -4.86
N VAL A 175 -0.52 8.22 -4.13
CA VAL A 175 -0.32 7.56 -2.83
C VAL A 175 -1.02 8.27 -1.68
N LYS A 176 -1.22 9.58 -1.78
CA LYS A 176 -1.95 10.38 -0.77
C LYS A 176 -3.39 9.92 -0.60
N GLU A 177 -3.98 9.30 -1.62
CA GLU A 177 -5.30 8.68 -1.54
C GLU A 177 -5.32 7.35 -0.76
N PHE A 178 -4.16 6.75 -0.48
CA PHE A 178 -4.05 5.51 0.31
C PHE A 178 -3.88 5.83 1.78
N HIS A 179 -3.05 6.84 2.05
CA HIS A 179 -2.77 7.32 3.38
C HIS A 179 -2.57 8.83 3.35
N HIS A 180 -3.20 9.50 4.30
CA HIS A 180 -3.01 10.92 4.54
C HIS A 180 -2.82 11.13 6.05
N PRO A 181 -1.68 11.67 6.50
CA PRO A 181 -1.32 11.69 7.92
C PRO A 181 -2.30 12.52 8.76
N ASN A 182 -2.91 13.55 8.16
CA ASN A 182 -3.84 14.46 8.83
C ASN A 182 -5.33 14.17 8.52
N ILE A 183 -5.66 13.11 7.77
CA ILE A 183 -7.06 12.76 7.49
C ILE A 183 -7.29 11.38 8.07
N THR A 184 -8.14 11.31 9.10
CA THR A 184 -8.54 10.07 9.77
C THR A 184 -9.86 9.50 9.23
N ASP A 185 -10.32 10.02 8.07
CA ASP A 185 -11.57 9.60 7.45
C ASP A 185 -11.40 8.26 6.72
N PRO A 186 -12.05 7.17 7.17
CA PRO A 186 -11.99 5.86 6.52
C PRO A 186 -12.62 5.84 5.13
N ASN A 187 -13.39 6.86 4.74
CA ASN A 187 -13.95 6.97 3.39
C ASN A 187 -12.97 7.59 2.38
N GLN A 188 -11.90 8.22 2.86
CA GLN A 188 -10.89 8.89 2.04
C GLN A 188 -9.54 8.17 2.02
N SER A 189 -9.33 7.20 2.92
CA SER A 189 -8.05 6.53 3.09
C SER A 189 -8.24 5.04 3.37
N ILE A 190 -7.64 4.19 2.53
CA ILE A 190 -7.69 2.74 2.71
C ILE A 190 -7.01 2.31 4.02
N THR A 191 -5.96 3.02 4.44
CA THR A 191 -5.27 2.74 5.70
C THR A 191 -6.17 2.98 6.91
N TRP A 192 -7.00 4.02 6.87
CA TRP A 192 -8.00 4.30 7.91
C TRP A 192 -9.21 3.38 7.81
N ALA A 193 -9.64 2.99 6.61
CA ALA A 193 -10.67 1.96 6.44
C ALA A 193 -10.26 0.64 7.09
N ILE A 194 -9.01 0.22 6.92
CA ILE A 194 -8.45 -0.99 7.55
C ILE A 194 -8.36 -0.82 9.07
N TYR A 195 -7.94 0.35 9.55
CA TYR A 195 -7.91 0.62 10.99
C TYR A 195 -9.31 0.50 11.63
N GLU A 196 -10.32 1.12 11.01
CA GLU A 196 -11.71 1.12 11.48
C GLU A 196 -12.39 -0.25 11.40
N MET A 197 -11.93 -1.13 10.50
CA MET A 197 -12.40 -2.52 10.44
C MET A 197 -12.21 -3.24 11.78
N SER A 198 -11.20 -2.89 12.57
CA SER A 198 -11.00 -3.48 13.90
C SER A 198 -12.18 -3.20 14.85
N ASN A 199 -12.67 -1.97 14.85
CA ASN A 199 -13.80 -1.54 15.65
C ASN A 199 -15.08 -2.22 15.16
N GLU A 200 -15.28 -2.28 13.85
CA GLU A 200 -16.45 -2.94 13.26
C GLU A 200 -16.49 -4.45 13.57
N LEU A 201 -15.35 -5.14 13.47
CA LEU A 201 -15.24 -6.56 13.82
C LEU A 201 -15.58 -6.81 15.30
N ARG A 202 -14.98 -6.03 16.20
CA ARG A 202 -15.22 -6.15 17.65
C ARG A 202 -16.68 -5.90 18.01
N ASN A 203 -17.30 -4.89 17.40
CA ASN A 203 -18.72 -4.58 17.58
C ASN A 203 -19.64 -5.72 17.11
N ASN A 204 -19.18 -6.53 16.16
CA ASN A 204 -19.88 -7.72 15.67
C ASN A 204 -19.47 -9.02 16.38
N GLY A 205 -18.81 -8.92 17.54
CA GLY A 205 -18.46 -10.06 18.38
C GLY A 205 -17.24 -10.86 17.92
N ILE A 206 -16.45 -10.33 16.99
CA ILE A 206 -15.21 -10.96 16.54
C ILE A 206 -14.07 -10.57 17.48
N THR A 207 -13.43 -11.58 18.07
CA THR A 207 -12.19 -11.40 18.83
C THR A 207 -11.02 -11.32 17.87
N LEU A 208 -10.25 -10.23 17.97
CA LEU A 208 -9.01 -10.06 17.23
C LEU A 208 -7.85 -10.54 18.09
N ASP A 209 -7.29 -11.67 17.72
CA ASP A 209 -6.14 -12.28 18.36
C ASP A 209 -5.10 -12.66 17.31
N ARG A 210 -3.89 -12.13 17.47
CA ARG A 210 -2.73 -12.42 16.60
C ARG A 210 -2.00 -13.65 17.12
N GLU A 211 -2.18 -14.00 18.40
CA GLU A 211 -1.55 -15.15 19.02
C GLU A 211 -2.27 -16.43 18.56
N LYS A 212 -1.50 -17.31 17.92
CA LYS A 212 -1.74 -18.73 18.01
C LYS A 212 -0.55 -19.31 18.73
N ASP A 213 -0.84 -20.17 19.70
CA ASP A 213 0.06 -21.20 20.21
C ASP A 213 0.98 -21.70 19.08
N PHE A 214 2.24 -21.27 19.11
CA PHE A 214 3.32 -21.90 18.35
C PHE A 214 3.78 -23.14 19.10
#